data_AF-A0A7Y4XZT1-F1
#
_entry.id   AF-A0A7Y4XZT1-F1
#
_cell.length_a   1.000
_cell.length_b   1.000
_cell.length_c   1.000
_cell.angle_alpha   90.00
_cell.angle_beta   90.00
_cell.angle_gamma   90.00
#
_symmetry.space_group_name_H-M   'P 1'
#
loop_
_entity.id
_entity.type
_entity.pdbx_description
1 polymer ?
#
loop_
_entity_poly.entity_id
_entity_poly.type
_entity_poly.pdbx_seq_one_letter_code
_entity_poly.pdbx_strand_id
1 'polypeptide(L)'
;GSDDRYAFGDSTSALVKYAWYGNAGYGARTGQVAQKLPNAWGLYDMQGNVWEWVQDWFGDSYYANSPAKDPKGPEAGQFRVYRGGSWIAKADNLRVAVRFSGLPSSRSRDLGFRLARQAE
;
A
#
# COMPACT_ATOMS: atom_id res chain seq x y z
N GLY A 1 -13.31 -5.00 0.31
CA GLY A 1 -12.27 -3.98 0.25
C GLY A 1 -12.99 -2.68 0.14
N SER A 2 -12.49 -1.77 -0.68
CA SER A 2 -13.25 -0.63 -1.16
C SER A 2 -12.97 -0.54 -2.66
N ASP A 3 -14.01 -0.25 -3.44
CA ASP A 3 -13.91 0.08 -4.86
C ASP A 3 -13.71 1.59 -5.08
N ASP A 4 -13.64 2.35 -3.99
CA ASP A 4 -13.41 3.78 -3.98
C ASP A 4 -11.92 4.10 -4.14
N ARG A 5 -11.61 5.38 -4.25
CA ARG A 5 -10.23 5.88 -4.35
C ARG A 5 -9.36 5.50 -3.15
N TYR A 6 -9.89 5.57 -1.93
CA TYR A 6 -9.21 5.22 -0.68
C TYR A 6 -10.04 4.21 0.11
N ALA A 7 -9.46 3.50 1.08
CA ALA A 7 -10.19 2.47 1.85
C ALA A 7 -11.33 3.02 2.74
N PHE A 8 -11.53 4.34 2.76
CA PHE A 8 -12.55 5.06 3.51
C PHE A 8 -13.43 5.96 2.60
N GLY A 9 -13.37 5.78 1.28
CA GLY A 9 -14.14 6.55 0.29
C GLY A 9 -13.27 7.44 -0.62
N ASP A 10 -13.91 8.34 -1.37
CA ASP A 10 -13.25 9.13 -2.42
C ASP A 10 -12.59 10.44 -1.98
N SER A 11 -12.84 10.86 -0.74
CA SER A 11 -12.45 12.19 -0.27
C SER A 11 -10.96 12.30 0.04
N THR A 12 -10.22 13.03 -0.79
CA THR A 12 -8.82 13.38 -0.52
C THR A 12 -8.66 14.19 0.78
N SER A 13 -9.62 15.04 1.14
CA SER A 13 -9.53 15.83 2.38
C SER A 13 -9.67 14.96 3.64
N ALA A 14 -10.29 13.78 3.55
CA ALA A 14 -10.38 12.85 4.65
C ALA A 14 -9.05 12.14 4.94
N LEU A 15 -8.08 12.10 4.01
CA LEU A 15 -6.79 11.42 4.20
C LEU A 15 -6.07 11.82 5.49
N VAL A 16 -6.17 13.09 5.91
CA VAL A 16 -5.53 13.57 7.14
C VAL A 16 -5.95 12.78 8.39
N LYS A 17 -7.15 12.19 8.37
CA LYS A 17 -7.71 11.36 9.46
C LYS A 17 -7.24 9.91 9.41
N TYR A 18 -6.91 9.41 8.22
CA TYR A 18 -6.66 7.98 7.97
C TYR A 18 -5.19 7.65 7.63
N ALA A 19 -4.39 8.63 7.24
CA ALA A 19 -3.07 8.41 6.68
C ALA A 19 -1.99 9.34 7.23
N TRP A 20 -0.77 8.82 7.29
CA TRP A 20 0.46 9.60 7.38
C TRP A 20 1.02 9.79 5.97
N TYR A 21 1.03 11.02 5.44
CA TYR A 21 1.42 11.28 4.05
C TYR A 21 1.88 12.73 3.83
N GLY A 22 2.49 13.00 2.68
CA GLY A 22 2.88 14.35 2.25
C GLY A 22 3.97 15.02 3.08
N ASN A 23 4.61 14.30 4.01
CA ASN A 23 5.63 14.86 4.89
C ASN A 23 7.03 14.62 4.30
N ALA A 24 7.47 15.48 3.37
CA ALA A 24 8.79 15.37 2.74
C ALA A 24 9.88 16.25 3.40
N GLY A 25 9.59 16.85 4.57
CA GLY A 25 10.50 17.79 5.25
C GLY A 25 11.66 17.13 5.99
N TYR A 26 12.67 17.91 6.35
CA TYR A 26 13.75 17.46 7.24
C TYR A 26 13.20 16.94 8.57
N GLY A 27 13.64 15.75 8.99
CA GLY A 27 13.18 15.10 10.23
C GLY A 27 11.86 14.32 10.09
N ALA A 28 11.27 14.29 8.89
CA ALA A 28 10.11 13.46 8.62
C ALA A 28 10.43 11.97 8.75
N ARG A 29 9.46 11.23 9.29
CA ARG A 29 9.57 9.84 9.73
C ARG A 29 8.21 9.17 9.70
N THR A 30 8.21 7.85 9.90
CA THR A 30 7.01 7.07 10.14
C THR A 30 6.20 7.64 11.32
N GLY A 31 4.88 7.49 11.23
CA GLY A 31 4.00 7.69 12.37
C GLY A 31 3.98 6.45 13.27
N GLN A 32 3.62 6.65 14.54
CA GLN A 32 3.25 5.50 15.39
C GLN A 32 2.04 4.80 14.77
N VAL A 33 2.06 3.47 14.75
CA VAL A 33 0.99 2.65 14.19
C VAL A 33 -0.32 2.86 14.95
N ALA A 34 -1.44 2.71 14.25
CA ALA A 34 -2.79 2.81 14.79
C ALA A 34 -3.13 4.15 15.48
N GLN A 35 -2.47 5.24 15.07
CA GLN A 35 -2.79 6.62 15.50
C GLN A 35 -3.69 7.37 14.51
N LYS A 36 -3.99 6.77 13.37
CA LYS A 36 -4.99 7.23 12.40
C LYS A 36 -6.23 6.33 12.45
N LEU A 37 -7.33 6.76 11.84
CA LEU A 37 -8.55 5.96 11.81
C LEU A 37 -8.35 4.68 10.97
N PRO A 38 -8.92 3.53 11.39
CA PRO A 38 -8.88 2.30 10.61
C PRO A 38 -9.87 2.35 9.44
N ASN A 39 -9.71 1.45 8.48
CA ASN A 39 -10.75 1.18 7.48
C ASN A 39 -11.90 0.32 8.07
N ALA A 40 -12.91 0.00 7.24
CA ALA A 40 -14.09 -0.78 7.64
C ALA A 40 -13.78 -2.21 8.15
N TRP A 41 -12.56 -2.70 7.95
CA TRP A 41 -12.09 -4.00 8.44
C TRP A 41 -11.26 -3.92 9.72
N GLY A 42 -11.14 -2.74 10.32
CA GLY A 42 -10.30 -2.54 11.50
C GLY A 42 -8.80 -2.52 11.18
N LEU A 43 -8.41 -2.40 9.91
CA LEU A 43 -7.01 -2.31 9.51
C LEU A 43 -6.54 -0.86 9.51
N TYR A 44 -5.46 -0.60 10.23
CA TYR A 44 -4.83 0.70 10.38
C TYR A 44 -3.70 0.89 9.39
N ASP A 45 -3.42 2.15 9.05
CA ASP A 45 -2.27 2.56 8.25
C ASP A 45 -2.19 1.86 6.87
N MET A 46 -3.35 1.46 6.31
CA MET A 46 -3.43 0.88 4.96
C MET A 46 -3.19 1.91 3.86
N GLN A 47 -3.26 3.20 4.21
CA GLN A 47 -2.86 4.33 3.39
C GLN A 47 -1.78 5.13 4.11
N GLY A 48 -0.63 5.32 3.46
CA GLY A 48 0.49 6.07 4.02
C GLY A 48 1.27 5.29 5.06
N ASN A 49 1.94 6.04 5.95
CA ASN A 49 2.97 5.53 6.86
C ASN A 49 4.13 4.89 6.08
N VAL A 50 4.05 3.64 5.67
CA VAL A 50 5.07 3.01 4.82
C VAL A 50 4.41 2.30 3.66
N TRP A 51 5.11 2.26 2.52
CA TRP A 51 4.80 1.29 1.48
C TRP A 51 4.93 -0.11 2.07
N GLU A 52 4.01 -1.00 1.73
CA GLU A 52 4.00 -2.37 2.22
C GLU A 52 4.35 -3.34 1.09
N TRP A 53 5.44 -4.09 1.24
CA TRP A 53 5.80 -5.19 0.33
C TRP A 53 4.69 -6.23 0.25
N VAL A 54 4.48 -6.75 -0.96
CA VAL A 54 3.56 -7.85 -1.28
C VAL A 54 4.35 -8.99 -1.92
N GLN A 55 3.87 -10.23 -1.74
CA GLN A 55 4.53 -11.42 -2.26
C GLN A 55 4.67 -11.40 -3.79
N ASP A 56 3.69 -10.85 -4.51
CA ASP A 56 3.60 -10.90 -5.96
C ASP A 56 4.81 -10.28 -6.68
N TRP A 57 5.18 -10.89 -7.81
CA TRP A 57 6.00 -10.23 -8.81
C TRP A 57 5.18 -9.14 -9.52
N PHE A 58 5.83 -8.05 -9.91
CA PHE A 58 5.19 -7.01 -10.69
C PHE A 58 5.13 -7.40 -12.17
N GLY A 59 3.93 -7.34 -12.73
CA GLY A 59 3.69 -7.44 -14.17
C GLY A 59 2.63 -6.42 -14.58
N ASP A 60 2.97 -5.61 -15.60
CA ASP A 60 2.11 -4.52 -16.11
C ASP A 60 0.82 -5.08 -16.71
N SER A 61 0.92 -6.13 -17.53
CA SER A 61 -0.21 -6.77 -18.20
C SER A 61 -0.86 -7.89 -17.39
N TYR A 62 -0.41 -8.16 -16.15
CA TYR A 62 -0.87 -9.32 -15.39
C TYR A 62 -2.40 -9.34 -15.20
N TYR A 63 -3.00 -8.18 -14.97
CA TYR A 63 -4.45 -8.08 -14.76
C TYR A 63 -5.28 -8.43 -15.99
N ALA A 64 -4.74 -8.33 -17.20
CA ALA A 64 -5.46 -8.74 -18.41
C ALA A 64 -5.72 -10.25 -18.48
N ASN A 65 -4.88 -11.06 -17.81
CA ASN A 65 -4.93 -12.52 -17.84
C ASN A 65 -4.96 -13.15 -16.43
N SER A 66 -5.26 -12.35 -15.39
CA SER A 66 -5.25 -12.82 -14.00
C SER A 66 -6.39 -13.80 -13.76
N PRO A 67 -6.15 -14.94 -13.09
CA PRO A 67 -7.25 -15.79 -12.65
C PRO A 67 -8.13 -15.05 -11.64
N ALA A 68 -9.42 -15.36 -11.64
CA ALA A 68 -10.40 -14.70 -10.77
C ALA A 68 -10.28 -15.12 -9.29
N LYS A 69 -9.78 -16.34 -9.03
CA LYS A 69 -9.67 -16.92 -7.69
C LYS A 69 -8.20 -17.03 -7.28
N ASP A 70 -7.86 -16.39 -6.17
CA ASP A 70 -6.53 -16.46 -5.52
C ASP A 70 -5.34 -16.26 -6.48
N PRO A 71 -5.30 -15.14 -7.25
CA PRO A 71 -4.18 -14.86 -8.14
C PRO A 71 -2.88 -14.70 -7.34
N LYS A 72 -1.80 -15.32 -7.82
CA LYS A 72 -0.47 -15.32 -7.16
C LYS A 72 0.53 -14.34 -7.77
N GLY A 73 0.08 -13.50 -8.70
CA GLY A 73 0.96 -12.71 -9.56
C GLY A 73 1.59 -13.55 -10.68
N PRO A 74 2.45 -12.96 -11.51
CA PRO A 74 3.31 -13.68 -12.44
C PRO A 74 4.21 -14.68 -11.70
N GLU A 75 4.58 -15.79 -12.36
CA GLU A 75 5.46 -16.81 -11.77
C GLU A 75 6.89 -16.30 -11.49
N ALA A 76 7.37 -15.39 -12.34
CA ALA A 76 8.68 -14.77 -12.24
C ALA A 76 8.61 -13.27 -12.58
N GLY A 77 9.58 -12.50 -12.09
CA GLY A 77 9.71 -11.09 -12.39
C GLY A 77 11.00 -10.50 -11.84
N GLN A 78 11.30 -9.27 -12.27
CA GLN A 78 12.45 -8.53 -11.77
C GLN A 78 12.14 -7.74 -10.48
N PHE A 79 10.90 -7.29 -10.33
CA PHE A 79 10.48 -6.40 -9.26
C PHE A 79 9.32 -7.00 -8.47
N ARG A 80 9.32 -6.83 -7.15
CA ARG A 80 8.19 -7.18 -6.28
C ARG A 80 7.24 -5.99 -6.16
N VAL A 81 5.96 -6.26 -5.90
CA VAL A 81 4.96 -5.22 -5.71
C VAL A 81 5.03 -4.63 -4.30
N TYR A 82 4.82 -3.33 -4.15
CA TYR A 82 4.44 -2.71 -2.88
C TYR A 82 3.26 -1.75 -3.06
N ARG A 83 2.48 -1.56 -1.99
CA ARG A 83 1.16 -0.89 -1.99
C ARG A 83 1.03 0.10 -0.82
N GLY A 84 -0.01 0.94 -0.89
CA GLY A 84 -0.49 1.74 0.26
C GLY A 84 0.01 3.18 0.34
N GLY A 85 1.14 3.51 -0.30
CA GLY A 85 1.78 4.81 -0.12
C GLY A 85 2.60 4.86 1.16
N SER A 86 3.26 5.98 1.41
CA SER A 86 4.10 6.19 2.59
C SER A 86 3.98 7.60 3.16
N TRP A 87 4.69 7.89 4.25
CA TRP A 87 4.70 9.20 4.90
C TRP A 87 5.22 10.33 3.99
N ILE A 88 6.01 10.02 2.95
CA ILE A 88 6.43 10.99 1.92
C ILE A 88 5.49 11.06 0.71
N ALA A 89 4.58 10.09 0.55
CA ALA A 89 3.80 9.96 -0.66
C ALA A 89 2.75 11.07 -0.79
N LYS A 90 2.49 11.48 -2.04
CA LYS A 90 1.39 12.38 -2.39
C LYS A 90 0.06 11.62 -2.35
N ALA A 91 -1.04 12.33 -2.14
CA ALA A 91 -2.39 11.76 -2.05
C ALA A 91 -2.75 10.81 -3.21
N ASP A 92 -2.27 11.07 -4.43
CA ASP A 92 -2.55 10.21 -5.60
C ASP A 92 -1.90 8.83 -5.51
N ASN A 93 -0.81 8.71 -4.75
CA ASN A 93 -0.09 7.46 -4.52
C ASN A 93 -0.67 6.66 -3.35
N LEU A 94 -1.63 7.23 -2.59
CA LEU A 94 -2.31 6.55 -1.49
C LEU A 94 -3.58 5.82 -1.93
N ARG A 95 -3.93 5.87 -3.22
CA ARG A 95 -5.12 5.21 -3.73
C ARG A 95 -4.99 3.69 -3.62
N VAL A 96 -6.09 3.00 -3.31
CA VAL A 96 -6.09 1.53 -3.09
C VAL A 96 -5.60 0.73 -4.30
N ALA A 97 -5.82 1.24 -5.50
CA ALA A 97 -5.43 0.60 -6.76
C ALA A 97 -3.99 0.87 -7.19
N VAL A 98 -3.28 1.81 -6.54
CA VAL A 98 -1.89 2.13 -6.93
C VAL A 98 -0.97 0.97 -6.59
N ARG A 99 -0.17 0.61 -7.58
CA ARG A 99 0.87 -0.42 -7.50
C ARG A 99 2.19 0.24 -7.86
N PHE A 100 3.17 0.10 -6.99
CA PHE A 100 4.56 0.35 -7.32
C PHE A 100 5.37 -0.94 -7.16
N SER A 101 6.61 -0.88 -7.61
CA SER A 101 7.48 -2.04 -7.60
C SER A 101 8.94 -1.65 -7.42
N GLY A 102 9.71 -2.55 -6.81
CA GLY A 102 11.13 -2.36 -6.58
C GLY A 102 11.86 -3.69 -6.61
N LEU A 103 13.18 -3.64 -6.67
CA LEU A 103 13.99 -4.87 -6.62
C LEU A 103 13.74 -5.56 -5.27
N PRO A 104 13.77 -6.89 -5.19
CA PRO A 104 13.62 -7.60 -3.91
C PRO A 104 14.66 -7.16 -2.85
N SER A 105 15.82 -6.66 -3.28
CA SER A 105 16.88 -6.13 -2.43
C SER A 105 16.69 -4.67 -2.02
N SER A 106 15.67 -3.98 -2.55
CA SER A 106 15.40 -2.58 -2.24
C SER A 106 14.97 -2.40 -0.79
N ARG A 107 15.51 -1.36 -0.16
CA ARG A 107 15.15 -0.93 1.20
C ARG A 107 15.12 0.58 1.26
N SER A 108 14.14 1.13 1.98
CA SER A 108 13.98 2.56 2.20
C SER A 108 13.40 2.80 3.59
N ARG A 109 13.51 4.04 4.09
CA ARG A 109 12.96 4.46 5.39
C ARG A 109 11.43 4.56 5.39
N ASP A 110 10.81 4.43 4.22
CA ASP A 110 9.38 4.54 4.00
C ASP A 110 8.80 3.25 3.37
N LEU A 111 9.54 2.14 3.43
CA LEU A 111 9.16 0.84 2.89
C LEU A 111 9.28 -0.24 3.98
N GLY A 112 8.16 -0.91 4.27
CA GLY A 112 8.01 -1.99 5.23
C GLY A 112 7.16 -3.12 4.68
N PHE A 113 6.44 -3.82 5.55
CA PHE A 113 5.53 -4.91 5.17
C PHE A 113 4.49 -5.15 6.25
N ARG A 114 3.42 -5.88 5.89
CA ARG A 114 2.39 -6.36 6.80
C ARG A 114 2.25 -7.86 6.66
N LEU A 115 2.01 -8.54 7.78
CA LEU A 115 1.82 -9.98 7.81
C LEU A 115 0.44 -10.38 7.31
N ALA A 116 0.39 -11.51 6.62
CA ALA A 116 -0.84 -12.21 6.26
C ALA A 116 -0.66 -13.70 6.58
N ARG A 117 -1.76 -14.36 6.93
CA ARG A 117 -1.82 -15.82 7.09
C ARG A 117 -3.15 -16.33 6.53
N GLN A 118 -3.17 -17.57 6.09
CA GLN A 118 -4.43 -18.25 5.78
C GLN A 118 -5.21 -18.49 7.08
N ALA A 119 -6.53 -18.33 7.01
CA ALA A 119 -7.42 -18.79 8.06
C ALA A 119 -7.61 -20.30 7.92
N GLU A 120 -7.80 -20.99 9.05
CA GLU A 120 -8.13 -22.41 9.12
C GLU A 120 -9.60 -22.67 8.70
#